data_AF-A0A7V8ZG59-F1
#
_entry.id   AF-A0A7V8ZG59-F1
#
_cell.length_a   1.000
_cell.length_b   1.000
_cell.length_c   1.000
_cell.angle_alpha   90.00
_cell.angle_beta   90.00
_cell.angle_gamma   90.00
#
_symmetry.space_group_name_H-M   'P 1'
#
loop_
_entity.id
_entity.type
_entity.pdbx_description
1 polymer ?
#
loop_
_entity_poly.entity_id
_entity_poly.type
_entity_poly.pdbx_seq_one_letter_code
_entity_poly.pdbx_strand_id
1 'polypeptide(L)'
;MLAPPDGFLIGHWTDPVGRTGCTAILVPEGAVAGGEVRGGGPGTREMDLLTPASGPRLIQGALFTGGSAFGLAAADGVVQWLAEHGHGHPTRFGVRIPLVPA
;
A
#
# COMPACT_ATOMS: atom_id res chain seq x y z
N MET A 1 21.56 -4.08 3.82
CA MET A 1 20.22 -4.10 3.17
C MET A 1 20.42 -3.94 1.68
N LEU A 2 19.62 -4.63 0.87
CA LEU A 2 19.60 -4.39 -0.57
C LEU A 2 18.90 -3.05 -0.83
N ALA A 3 19.40 -2.28 -1.79
CA ALA A 3 18.67 -1.11 -2.26
C ALA A 3 17.35 -1.57 -2.91
N PRO A 4 16.25 -0.83 -2.74
CA PRO A 4 15.04 -1.10 -3.48
C PRO A 4 15.30 -0.97 -5.00
N PRO A 5 14.55 -1.68 -5.85
CA PRO A 5 14.62 -1.48 -7.30
C PRO A 5 14.35 -0.02 -7.67
N ASP A 6 14.87 0.41 -8.81
CA ASP A 6 14.63 1.77 -9.31
C ASP A 6 13.13 2.09 -9.40
N GLY A 7 12.75 3.30 -8.99
CA GLY A 7 11.36 3.75 -8.95
C GLY A 7 10.57 3.36 -7.70
N PHE A 8 11.12 2.51 -6.83
CA PHE A 8 10.54 2.23 -5.52
C PHE A 8 11.01 3.25 -4.47
N LEU A 9 10.06 3.78 -3.70
CA LEU A 9 10.30 4.67 -2.58
C LEU A 9 9.90 3.94 -1.29
N ILE A 10 10.76 3.94 -0.28
CA ILE A 10 10.46 3.31 1.01
C ILE A 10 10.54 4.37 2.10
N GLY A 11 9.46 4.51 2.87
CA GLY A 11 9.36 5.41 4.01
C GLY A 11 9.02 4.65 5.28
N HIS A 12 9.59 5.10 6.40
CA HIS A 12 9.31 4.56 7.72
C HIS A 12 8.91 5.71 8.66
N TRP A 13 7.93 5.44 9.51
CA TRP A 13 7.62 6.29 10.65
C TRP A 13 7.45 5.43 11.90
N THR A 14 8.05 5.87 13.01
CA THR A 14 8.06 5.14 14.28
C THR A 14 7.66 6.09 15.40
N ASP A 15 6.68 5.67 16.21
CA ASP A 15 6.38 6.29 17.49
C ASP A 15 7.15 5.54 18.60
N PRO A 16 8.21 6.14 19.17
CA PRO A 16 9.01 5.49 20.19
C PRO A 16 8.27 5.33 21.53
N VAL A 17 7.26 6.15 21.81
CA VAL A 17 6.47 6.11 23.06
C VAL A 17 5.35 5.09 22.93
N GLY A 18 4.54 5.20 21.87
CA GLY A 18 3.47 4.26 21.56
C GLY A 18 3.96 2.87 21.13
N ARG A 19 5.26 2.72 20.86
CA ARG A 19 5.93 1.49 20.39
C ARG A 19 5.25 0.89 19.15
N THR A 20 4.86 1.77 18.23
CA THR A 20 4.19 1.44 16.97
C THR A 20 4.82 2.21 15.82
N GLY A 21 4.33 2.01 14.61
CA GLY A 21 4.81 2.68 13.43
C GLY A 21 4.23 2.08 12.16
N CYS A 22 4.72 2.57 11.02
CA CYS A 22 4.37 2.04 9.72
C CYS A 22 5.56 2.12 8.74
N THR A 23 5.49 1.28 7.72
CA THR A 23 6.41 1.25 6.58
C THR A 23 5.58 1.30 5.31
N ALA A 24 5.75 2.36 4.53
CA ALA A 24 5.13 2.52 3.22
C ALA A 24 6.15 2.18 2.13
N ILE A 25 5.76 1.32 1.20
CA ILE A 25 6.49 1.05 -0.03
C ILE A 25 5.66 1.64 -1.15
N LEU A 26 6.18 2.64 -1.86
CA LEU A 26 5.49 3.30 -2.96
C LEU A 26 6.19 3.00 -4.29
N VAL A 27 5.39 2.85 -5.32
CA VAL A 27 5.82 2.71 -6.70
C VAL A 27 4.88 3.57 -7.55
N PRO A 28 5.18 4.88 -7.71
CA PRO A 28 4.27 5.85 -8.31
C PRO A 28 3.76 5.47 -9.71
N GLU A 29 4.62 4.86 -10.53
CA GLU A 29 4.29 4.36 -11.88
C GLU A 29 3.58 2.99 -11.87
N GLY A 30 3.43 2.40 -10.70
CA GLY A 30 2.80 1.11 -10.48
C GLY A 30 3.73 -0.08 -10.59
N ALA A 31 3.44 -1.14 -9.84
CA ALA A 31 4.11 -2.44 -9.96
C ALA A 31 3.08 -3.58 -10.03
N VAL A 32 3.44 -4.62 -10.77
CA VAL A 32 2.75 -5.91 -10.69
C VAL A 32 3.01 -6.49 -9.30
N ALA A 33 1.94 -6.88 -8.61
CA ALA A 33 2.04 -7.42 -7.26
C ALA A 33 1.14 -8.65 -7.11
N GLY A 34 1.55 -9.53 -6.20
CA GLY A 34 0.77 -10.67 -5.74
C GLY A 34 1.03 -10.88 -4.26
N GLY A 35 0.07 -11.45 -3.54
CA GLY A 35 0.14 -11.59 -2.09
C GLY A 35 -0.72 -12.74 -1.59
N GLU A 36 -0.31 -13.31 -0.46
CA GLU A 36 -0.98 -14.45 0.17
C GLU A 36 -0.99 -14.26 1.68
N VAL A 37 -2.14 -14.48 2.31
CA VAL A 37 -2.28 -14.50 3.76
C VAL A 37 -2.26 -15.94 4.24
N ARG A 38 -1.27 -16.29 5.05
CA ARG A 38 -1.13 -17.66 5.60
C ARG A 38 -1.51 -17.79 7.08
N GLY A 39 -1.63 -16.67 7.79
CA GLY A 39 -2.02 -16.66 9.21
C GLY A 39 -3.53 -16.75 9.40
N GLY A 40 -3.97 -17.34 10.51
CA GLY A 40 -5.40 -17.52 10.83
C GLY A 40 -6.11 -16.29 11.41
N GLY A 41 -5.37 -15.23 11.76
CA GLY A 41 -5.93 -13.98 12.31
C GLY A 41 -5.47 -12.75 11.53
N PRO A 42 -5.85 -12.59 10.25
CA PRO A 42 -5.41 -11.47 9.45
C PRO A 42 -6.11 -10.16 9.81
N GLY A 43 -5.36 -9.08 9.79
CA GLY A 43 -5.88 -7.71 9.70
C GLY A 43 -5.32 -7.10 8.44
N THR A 44 -6.15 -7.00 7.40
CA THR A 44 -5.69 -6.61 6.05
C THR A 44 -6.68 -5.68 5.37
N ARG A 45 -6.20 -4.92 4.39
CA ARG A 45 -6.97 -4.07 3.49
C ARG A 45 -6.59 -4.36 2.04
N GLU A 46 -7.59 -4.41 1.16
CA GLU A 46 -7.41 -4.49 -0.31
C GLU A 46 -6.57 -5.69 -0.81
N MET A 47 -6.48 -6.79 -0.04
CA MET A 47 -5.75 -8.00 -0.45
C MET A 47 -6.36 -8.69 -1.69
N ASP A 48 -7.65 -8.50 -1.94
CA ASP A 48 -8.32 -8.99 -3.16
C ASP A 48 -7.77 -8.33 -4.44
N LEU A 49 -7.03 -7.23 -4.34
CA LEU A 49 -6.31 -6.68 -5.49
C LEU A 49 -5.10 -7.52 -5.90
N LEU A 50 -4.58 -8.32 -4.98
CA LEU A 50 -3.36 -9.10 -5.16
C LEU A 50 -3.60 -10.52 -5.69
N THR A 51 -4.87 -10.89 -5.95
CA THR A 51 -5.17 -12.13 -6.67
C THR A 51 -4.94 -11.93 -8.17
N PRO A 52 -4.43 -12.95 -8.90
CA PRO A 52 -4.31 -12.91 -10.36
C PRO A 52 -5.64 -12.68 -11.10
N ALA A 53 -6.78 -12.88 -10.43
CA ALA A 53 -8.11 -12.64 -10.99
C ALA A 53 -8.55 -11.17 -10.90
N SER A 54 -7.78 -10.30 -10.23
CA SER A 54 -8.13 -8.88 -10.10
C SER A 54 -8.02 -8.17 -11.46
N GLY A 55 -8.92 -7.20 -11.69
CA GLY A 55 -8.93 -6.42 -12.93
C GLY A 55 -7.74 -5.47 -13.06
N PRO A 56 -7.42 -4.66 -12.01
CA PRO A 56 -6.24 -3.82 -12.02
C PRO A 56 -4.95 -4.65 -11.99
N ARG A 57 -3.99 -4.33 -12.88
CA ARG A 57 -2.72 -5.06 -12.95
C ARG A 57 -1.61 -4.48 -12.08
N LEU A 58 -1.73 -3.22 -11.66
CA LEU A 58 -0.67 -2.46 -10.99
C LEU A 58 -1.19 -1.80 -9.72
N ILE A 59 -0.47 -2.00 -8.61
CA ILE A 59 -0.67 -1.25 -7.35
C ILE A 59 0.33 -0.09 -7.27
N GLN A 60 0.00 0.97 -6.54
CA GLN A 60 0.89 2.14 -6.39
C GLN A 60 1.67 2.12 -5.09
N GLY A 61 1.33 1.22 -4.16
CA GLY A 61 2.11 0.98 -2.98
C GLY A 61 1.55 -0.12 -2.11
N ALA A 62 2.24 -0.40 -1.02
CA ALA A 62 1.81 -1.28 0.05
C ALA A 62 2.20 -0.68 1.40
N LEU A 63 1.41 -0.98 2.44
CA LEU A 63 1.66 -0.51 3.80
C LEU A 63 1.82 -1.70 4.74
N PHE A 64 2.86 -1.66 5.56
CA PHE A 64 2.96 -2.49 6.76
C PHE A 64 2.78 -1.60 7.97
N THR A 65 1.89 -1.98 8.89
CA THR A 65 1.57 -1.11 10.04
C THR A 65 1.44 -1.90 11.34
N GLY A 66 1.92 -1.30 12.43
CA GLY A 66 1.55 -1.70 13.78
C GLY A 66 0.11 -1.29 14.11
N GLY A 67 -0.33 -1.53 15.35
CA GLY A 67 -1.66 -1.12 15.81
C GLY A 67 -2.80 -2.10 15.48
N SER A 68 -2.50 -3.30 14.97
CA SER A 68 -3.51 -4.31 14.63
C SER A 68 -4.53 -3.76 13.63
N ALA A 69 -5.80 -4.19 13.69
CA ALA A 69 -6.86 -3.74 12.78
C ALA A 69 -7.05 -2.21 12.77
N PHE A 70 -6.83 -1.52 13.90
CA PHE A 70 -6.92 -0.06 13.96
C PHE A 70 -5.83 0.64 13.12
N GLY A 71 -4.65 0.02 13.01
CA GLY A 71 -3.54 0.52 12.24
C GLY A 71 -3.82 0.62 10.74
N LEU A 72 -4.77 -0.16 10.21
CA LEU A 72 -5.15 -0.15 8.80
C LEU A 72 -5.66 1.22 8.32
N ALA A 73 -6.11 2.09 9.24
CA ALA A 73 -6.45 3.49 8.94
C ALA A 73 -5.25 4.29 8.40
N ALA A 74 -4.01 3.91 8.71
CA ALA A 74 -2.83 4.57 8.17
C ALA A 74 -2.70 4.41 6.64
N ALA A 75 -3.37 3.42 6.03
CA ALA A 75 -3.43 3.27 4.57
C ALA A 75 -4.11 4.46 3.89
N ASP A 76 -5.05 5.14 4.57
CA ASP A 76 -5.71 6.32 4.02
C ASP A 76 -4.73 7.47 3.78
N GLY A 77 -3.74 7.64 4.67
CA GLY A 77 -2.69 8.64 4.49
C GLY A 77 -1.81 8.35 3.25
N VAL A 78 -1.53 7.05 2.98
CA VAL A 78 -0.78 6.64 1.79
C VAL A 78 -1.59 6.89 0.53
N VAL A 79 -2.88 6.52 0.54
CA VAL A 79 -3.81 6.78 -0.58
C VAL A 79 -3.92 8.28 -0.84
N GLN A 80 -4.12 9.09 0.20
CA GLN A 80 -4.21 10.54 0.08
C GLN A 80 -2.95 11.13 -0.54
N TRP A 81 -1.76 10.76 -0.05
CA TRP A 81 -0.49 11.25 -0.59
C TRP A 81 -0.35 10.89 -2.07
N LEU A 82 -0.60 9.63 -2.45
CA LEU A 82 -0.53 9.21 -3.86
C LEU A 82 -1.53 9.98 -4.74
N ALA A 83 -2.76 10.20 -4.26
CA ALA A 83 -3.80 10.91 -4.98
C ALA A 83 -3.42 12.40 -5.19
N GLU A 84 -2.92 13.08 -4.17
CA GLU A 84 -2.45 14.47 -4.23
C GLU A 84 -1.32 14.67 -5.25
N HIS A 85 -0.51 13.62 -5.46
CA HIS A 85 0.59 13.63 -6.43
C HIS A 85 0.18 13.06 -7.81
N GLY A 86 -1.09 12.75 -8.02
CA GLY A 86 -1.59 12.26 -9.31
C GLY A 86 -1.19 10.82 -9.64
N HIS A 87 -0.85 10.02 -8.64
CA HIS A 87 -0.57 8.59 -8.81
C HIS A 87 -1.83 7.76 -8.56
N GLY A 88 -1.98 6.67 -9.30
CA GLY A 88 -3.13 5.77 -9.17
C GLY A 88 -3.50 5.06 -10.46
N HIS A 89 -4.39 4.09 -10.32
CA HIS A 89 -5.05 3.44 -11.45
C HIS A 89 -5.95 4.43 -12.19
N PRO A 90 -5.78 4.65 -13.50
CA PRO A 90 -6.62 5.57 -14.26
C PRO A 90 -8.03 5.00 -14.41
N THR A 91 -9.04 5.81 -14.11
CA THR A 91 -10.46 5.45 -14.34
C THR A 91 -11.00 6.13 -15.60
N ARG A 92 -12.10 5.60 -16.14
CA ARG A 92 -12.83 6.20 -17.28
C ARG A 92 -13.38 7.61 -17.01
N PHE A 93 -13.38 8.05 -15.75
CA PHE A 93 -13.92 9.33 -15.32
C PHE A 93 -12.84 10.42 -15.16
N GLY A 94 -11.60 10.13 -15.58
CA GLY A 94 -10.49 11.08 -15.46
C GLY A 94 -9.91 11.20 -14.04
N VAL A 95 -10.42 10.43 -13.08
CA VAL A 95 -9.88 10.33 -11.72
C VAL A 95 -8.90 9.16 -11.65
N ARG A 96 -7.84 9.30 -10.86
CA ARG A 96 -6.89 8.23 -10.57
C ARG A 96 -7.13 7.71 -9.16
N ILE A 97 -7.20 6.39 -9.01
CA ILE A 97 -7.47 5.73 -7.73
C ILE A 97 -6.21 4.99 -7.28
N PRO A 98 -5.52 5.46 -6.23
CA PRO A 98 -4.41 4.72 -5.65
C PRO A 98 -4.89 3.38 -5.11
N LEU A 99 -4.17 2.32 -5.47
CA LEU A 99 -4.40 0.96 -4.99
C LEU A 99 -3.29 0.61 -4.01
N VAL A 100 -3.65 0.45 -2.73
CA VAL A 100 -2.69 0.33 -1.63
C VAL A 100 -3.13 -0.76 -0.64
N PRO A 101 -2.72 -2.02 -0.85
CA PRO A 101 -2.92 -3.09 0.12
C PRO A 101 -2.15 -2.83 1.43
N ALA A 102 -2.72 -3.29 2.55
CA ALA A 102 -2.14 -3.19 3.90
C ALA A 102 -2.43 -4.43 4.75
#